data_AF-A0A4R5BQE1-F1
#
_entry.id   AF-A0A4R5BQE1-F1
#
_cell.length_a   1.000
_cell.length_b   1.000
_cell.length_c   1.000
_cell.angle_alpha   90.00
_cell.angle_beta   90.00
_cell.angle_gamma   90.00
#
_symmetry.space_group_name_H-M   'P 1'
#
loop_
_entity.id
_entity.type
_entity.pdbx_description
1 polymer ?
#
loop_
_entity_poly.entity_id
_entity_poly.type
_entity_poly.pdbx_seq_one_letter_code
_entity_poly.pdbx_strand_id
1 'polypeptide(L)' 'MWYVAYGSNLYRERFGCYLSGGRPRGGARHYTGCRDPRPARAEQPVTVPGGIYFAYTSLTWGGGMAFYDP' A
#
# COMPACT_ATOMS: atom_id res chain seq x y z
N MET A 1 -14.64 6.15 6.10
CA MET A 1 -14.12 5.33 4.98
C MET A 1 -13.08 4.39 5.55
N TRP A 2 -13.04 3.15 5.09
CA TRP A 2 -11.99 2.18 5.40
C TRP A 2 -11.19 1.89 4.13
N TYR A 3 -9.88 1.67 4.28
CA TYR A 3 -8.98 1.24 3.22
C TYR A 3 -8.39 -0.11 3.61
N VAL A 4 -8.60 -1.14 2.78
CA VAL A 4 -8.06 -2.48 3.00
C VAL A 4 -6.78 -2.63 2.20
N ALA A 5 -5.68 -2.95 2.88
CA ALA A 5 -4.41 -3.28 2.24
C ALA A 5 -4.21 -4.81 2.23
N TYR A 6 -3.77 -5.34 1.10
CA TYR A 6 -3.48 -6.77 0.90
C TYR A 6 -2.09 -7.01 0.27
N GLY A 7 -1.30 -5.95 0.09
CA GLY A 7 0.03 -5.99 -0.52
C GLY A 7 0.99 -5.07 0.21
N SER A 8 1.87 -4.39 -0.53
CA SER A 8 2.93 -3.57 0.06
C SER A 8 2.45 -2.44 1.00
N ASN A 9 1.18 -2.03 0.90
CA ASN A 9 0.59 -1.03 1.80
C ASN A 9 0.30 -1.57 3.21
N LEU A 10 0.45 -2.89 3.46
CA LEU A 10 0.46 -3.46 4.80
C LEU A 10 1.66 -2.98 5.63
N TYR A 11 2.74 -2.52 4.98
CA TYR A 11 3.86 -1.92 5.69
C TYR A 11 3.55 -0.45 6.01
N ARG A 12 3.25 -0.18 7.29
CA ARG A 12 2.78 1.12 7.78
C ARG A 12 3.66 2.31 7.37
N GLU A 13 4.99 2.19 7.48
CA GLU A 13 5.88 3.31 7.12
C GLU A 13 5.81 3.64 5.63
N ARG A 14 5.76 2.61 4.77
CA ARG A 14 5.56 2.80 3.34
C ARG A 14 4.22 3.46 3.06
N PHE A 15 3.16 2.97 3.70
CA PHE A 15 1.81 3.52 3.54
C PHE A 15 1.73 5.00 3.96
N GLY A 16 2.42 5.35 5.06
CA GLY A 16 2.54 6.71 5.54
C GLY A 16 3.10 7.69 4.51
N CYS A 17 4.03 7.26 3.65
CA CYS A 17 4.54 8.12 2.56
C CYS A 17 3.47 8.49 1.52
N TYR A 18 2.42 7.68 1.35
CA TYR A 18 1.31 8.02 0.45
C TYR A 18 0.37 9.06 1.07
N LEU A 19 0.20 9.05 2.40
CA LEU A 19 -0.66 9.98 3.13
C LEU A 19 0.04 11.32 3.37
N SER A 20 1.22 11.28 3.98
CA SER A 20 1.93 12.48 4.45
C SER A 20 2.98 12.99 3.47
N GLY A 21 3.21 12.25 2.37
CA GLY A 21 4.31 12.50 1.45
C GLY A 21 5.62 11.91 1.93
N GLY A 22 6.66 12.03 1.10
CA GLY A 22 7.98 11.47 1.34
C GLY A 22 8.34 10.34 0.38
N ARG A 23 9.45 9.65 0.69
CA ARG A 23 9.97 8.54 -0.11
C ARG A 23 10.09 7.30 0.76
N PRO A 24 9.37 6.21 0.47
CA PRO A 24 9.49 4.99 1.26
C PRO A 24 10.91 4.42 1.14
N ARG A 25 11.40 3.79 2.21
CA ARG A 25 12.73 3.18 2.24
C ARG A 25 12.85 2.14 1.12
N GLY A 26 13.93 2.24 0.33
CA GLY A 26 14.17 1.39 -0.84
C GLY A 26 13.29 1.73 -2.06
N GLY A 27 12.40 2.72 -1.97
CA GLY A 27 11.64 3.22 -3.11
C GLY A 27 12.40 4.29 -3.88
N ALA A 28 12.23 4.29 -5.22
CA ALA A 28 12.84 5.30 -6.08
C ALA A 28 12.03 6.62 -6.10
N ARG A 29 10.71 6.55 -5.89
CA ARG A 29 9.77 7.67 -6.08
C ARG A 29 9.52 8.45 -4.80
N HIS A 30 9.56 9.77 -4.90
CA HIS A 30 9.03 10.69 -3.90
C HIS A 30 7.53 10.94 -4.16
N TYR A 31 6.73 10.93 -3.10
CA TYR A 31 5.29 11.16 -3.12
C TYR A 31 4.98 12.50 -2.46
N THR A 32 4.08 13.29 -3.06
CA THR A 32 3.64 14.58 -2.50
C THR A 32 2.78 14.40 -1.25
N GLY A 33 2.10 13.25 -1.12
CA GLY A 33 1.11 13.01 -0.06
C GLY A 33 -0.31 13.37 -0.50
N CYS A 34 -1.27 13.06 0.38
CA CYS A 34 -2.67 13.41 0.24
C CYS A 34 -2.92 14.88 0.63
N ARG A 35 -4.05 15.44 0.17
CA ARG A 35 -4.51 16.77 0.61
C ARG A 35 -4.75 16.84 2.12
N ASP A 36 -5.20 15.73 2.70
CA ASP A 36 -5.34 15.54 4.14
C ASP A 36 -4.35 14.44 4.59
N PRO A 37 -3.25 14.79 5.26
CA PRO A 37 -2.19 13.86 5.65
C PRO A 37 -2.42 13.24 7.03
N ARG A 38 -3.59 13.43 7.67
CA ARG A 38 -3.85 12.87 8.99
C ARG A 38 -3.73 11.34 8.96
N PRO A 39 -3.16 10.72 10.01
CA PRO A 39 -3.04 9.27 10.09
C PRO A 39 -4.42 8.60 10.12
N ALA A 40 -4.45 7.30 9.83
CA ALA A 40 -5.65 6.49 10.02
C ALA A 40 -6.14 6.61 11.47
N ARG A 41 -7.43 6.87 11.65
CA ARG A 41 -8.03 7.02 12.99
C ARG A 41 -8.13 5.69 13.75
N ALA A 42 -8.13 4.58 13.00
CA ALA A 42 -8.15 3.23 13.51
C ALA A 42 -7.52 2.30 12.48
N GLU A 43 -6.95 1.19 12.96
CA GLU A 43 -6.46 0.09 12.14
C GLU A 43 -7.03 -1.20 12.71
N GLN A 44 -7.50 -2.09 11.84
CA GLN A 44 -8.08 -3.36 12.25
C GLN A 44 -7.65 -4.48 11.29
N PRO A 45 -7.15 -5.61 11.80
CA PRO A 45 -6.94 -6.78 10.97
C PRO A 45 -8.29 -7.36 10.52
N VAL A 46 -8.39 -7.74 9.26
CA VAL A 46 -9.58 -8.36 8.69
C VAL A 46 -9.19 -9.50 7.78
N THR A 47 -9.98 -10.57 7.80
CA THR A 47 -9.94 -11.62 6.79
C THR A 47 -11.04 -11.35 5.78
N VAL A 48 -10.66 -11.20 4.53
CA VAL A 48 -11.59 -11.12 3.39
C VAL A 48 -11.61 -12.46 2.66
N PRO A 49 -12.77 -12.93 2.14
CA PRO A 49 -12.82 -14.12 1.29
C PRO A 49 -11.97 -13.93 0.02
N GLY A 50 -11.65 -15.00 -0.70
CA GLY A 50 -10.83 -14.92 -1.91
C GLY A 50 -9.33 -15.08 -1.64
N GLY A 51 -8.51 -14.65 -2.60
CA GLY A 51 -7.07 -14.90 -2.61
C GLY A 51 -6.23 -13.75 -3.15
N ILE A 52 -4.92 -13.81 -2.87
CA ILE A 52 -3.93 -12.91 -3.45
C ILE A 52 -3.11 -13.71 -4.45
N TYR A 53 -2.91 -13.16 -5.64
CA TYR A 53 -1.97 -13.68 -6.62
C TYR A 53 -1.04 -12.56 -7.10
N PHE A 54 0.12 -12.95 -7.63
CA PHE A 54 1.12 -12.02 -8.14
C PHE A 54 1.18 -12.11 -9.66
N ALA A 55 0.97 -10.98 -10.34
CA ALA A 55 0.93 -10.92 -11.80
C ALA A 55 1.66 -9.68 -12.35
N TYR A 56 1.97 -9.75 -13.65
CA TYR A 56 2.70 -8.73 -14.43
C TYR A 56 4.11 -8.44 -13.89
N THR A 57 4.78 -7.43 -14.46
CA THR A 57 6.10 -6.99 -14.01
C THR A 57 6.02 -5.53 -13.56
N SER A 58 6.20 -5.32 -12.26
CA SER A 58 6.28 -3.98 -11.69
C SER A 58 7.61 -3.32 -12.06
N LEU A 59 7.55 -2.10 -12.58
CA LEU A 59 8.75 -1.24 -12.69
C LEU A 59 9.31 -0.81 -11.32
N THR A 60 8.51 -0.92 -10.25
CA THR A 60 8.94 -0.57 -8.89
C THR A 60 9.59 -1.74 -8.16
N TRP A 61 9.13 -2.96 -8.42
CA TRP A 61 9.56 -4.17 -7.69
C TRP A 61 10.38 -5.15 -8.53
N GLY A 62 10.44 -4.99 -9.86
CA GLY A 62 11.12 -5.93 -10.76
C GLY A 62 10.43 -7.29 -10.90
N GLY A 63 9.25 -7.48 -10.32
CA GLY A 63 8.50 -8.73 -10.32
C GLY A 63 6.98 -8.51 -10.20
N GLY A 64 6.27 -9.58 -9.86
CA GLY A 64 4.81 -9.58 -9.74
C GLY A 64 4.25 -8.56 -8.74
N MET A 65 3.14 -7.92 -9.10
CA MET A 65 2.35 -7.09 -8.19
C MET A 65 1.22 -7.90 -7.59
N ALA A 66 0.87 -7.62 -6.33
CA ALA A 66 -0.24 -8.28 -5.66
C ALA A 66 -1.58 -7.80 -6.25
N PHE A 67 -2.40 -8.74 -6.70
CA PHE A 67 -3.81 -8.55 -7.05
C PHE A 67 -4.67 -9.38 -6.10
N TYR A 68 -5.88 -8.91 -5.87
CA TYR A 68 -6.87 -9.60 -5.07
C TYR A 68 -7.96 -10.16 -5.98
N ASP A 69 -8.28 -11.44 -5.79
CA ASP A 69 -9.35 -12.18 -6.48
C ASP A 69 -10.43 -12.57 -5.45
N PRO A 70 -11.65 -11.99 -5.50
CA PRO A 70 -12.72 -12.22 -4.53
C PRO A 70 -13.25 -13.66 -4.47
#